data_AF-A0A1E2US11-F1
#
_entry.id   AF-A0A1E2US11-F1
#
_cell.length_a   1.000
_cell.length_b   1.000
_cell.length_c   1.000
_cell.angle_alpha   90.00
_cell.angle_beta   90.00
_cell.angle_gamma   90.00
#
_symmetry.space_group_name_H-M   'P 1'
#
loop_
_entity.id
_entity.type
_entity.pdbx_description
1 polymer ?
#
loop_
_entity_poly.entity_id
_entity_poly.type
_entity_poly.pdbx_seq_one_letter_code
_entity_poly.pdbx_strand_id
1 'polypeptide(L)'
;MNSPEEKLKFYKLSLFSTIAFLFIMTIAFSYTIYDFQVGIKRTVEKDLNLLRSEVTKAIELSSPDNNTGLSDFLTQQFIGAIIAFNGTRCPSGWQEYKPAYGRFIRGIDNGIKKVDPDGIRKPGSIQDSATALPQKGFSGFTTTNGRHIHNNAGQTGIRTKYGNNDNRESRGPTEPAGEHNHSVTIDGGGDIETRPTNVALLYCEKL
;
A
#
# COMPACT_ATOMS: atom_id res chain seq x y z
N MET A 1 -33.16 -13.47 84.64
CA MET A 1 -32.14 -14.43 84.15
C MET A 1 -32.90 -15.63 83.60
N ASN A 2 -32.84 -15.89 82.29
CA ASN A 2 -33.61 -16.98 81.66
C ASN A 2 -33.16 -18.34 82.21
N SER A 3 -34.13 -19.23 82.46
CA SER A 3 -33.85 -20.56 83.00
C SER A 3 -33.05 -21.40 81.98
N PRO A 4 -32.30 -22.43 82.43
CA PRO A 4 -31.56 -23.32 81.52
C PRO A 4 -32.44 -23.94 80.42
N GLU A 5 -33.72 -24.20 80.70
CA GLU A 5 -34.68 -24.76 79.74
C GLU A 5 -35.03 -23.79 78.60
N GLU A 6 -35.19 -22.50 78.91
CA GLU A 6 -35.47 -21.46 77.92
C GLU A 6 -34.30 -21.28 76.95
N LYS A 7 -33.07 -21.34 77.49
CA LYS A 7 -31.85 -21.33 76.66
C LYS A 7 -31.82 -22.52 75.72
N LEU A 8 -32.14 -23.73 76.19
CA LEU A 8 -32.16 -24.93 75.35
C LEU A 8 -33.22 -24.85 74.24
N LYS A 9 -34.42 -24.35 74.54
CA LYS A 9 -35.46 -24.12 73.52
C LYS A 9 -35.00 -23.11 72.46
N PHE A 10 -34.37 -22.02 72.89
CA PHE A 10 -33.80 -21.03 71.98
C PHE A 10 -32.73 -21.63 71.05
N TYR A 11 -31.79 -22.42 71.59
CA TYR A 11 -30.76 -23.08 70.77
C TYR A 11 -31.36 -24.07 69.76
N LYS A 12 -32.37 -24.86 70.15
CA LYS A 12 -33.05 -25.78 69.23
C LYS A 12 -33.78 -25.04 68.10
N LEU A 13 -34.47 -23.95 68.42
CA LEU A 13 -35.16 -23.13 67.41
C LEU A 13 -34.16 -22.46 66.46
N SER A 14 -33.07 -21.91 67.01
CA SER A 14 -31.99 -21.30 66.23
C SER A 14 -31.30 -22.32 65.30
N LEU A 15 -31.03 -23.53 65.81
CA LEU A 15 -30.45 -24.61 65.03
C LEU A 15 -31.40 -25.05 63.90
N PHE A 16 -32.69 -25.26 64.20
CA PHE A 16 -33.69 -25.63 63.20
C PHE A 16 -33.82 -24.55 62.11
N SER A 17 -33.86 -23.28 62.51
CA SER A 17 -33.88 -22.13 61.58
C SER A 17 -32.64 -22.12 60.67
N THR A 18 -31.46 -22.36 61.25
CA THR A 18 -30.20 -22.41 60.49
C THR A 18 -30.20 -23.58 59.49
N ILE A 19 -30.66 -24.76 59.89
CA ILE A 19 -30.76 -25.93 59.00
C ILE A 19 -31.76 -25.67 57.87
N ALA A 20 -32.94 -25.11 58.19
CA ALA A 20 -33.94 -24.75 57.19
C ALA A 20 -33.41 -23.71 56.19
N PHE A 21 -32.69 -22.70 56.67
CA PHE A 21 -32.04 -21.70 55.82
C PHE A 21 -30.99 -22.32 54.90
N LEU A 22 -30.11 -23.18 55.42
CA LEU A 22 -29.11 -23.87 54.60
C LEU A 22 -29.75 -24.78 53.54
N PHE A 23 -30.85 -25.45 53.89
CA PHE A 23 -31.59 -26.28 52.94
C PHE A 23 -32.20 -25.44 51.81
N ILE A 24 -32.85 -24.33 52.13
CA ILE A 24 -33.40 -23.39 51.13
C ILE A 24 -32.30 -22.81 50.24
N MET A 25 -31.18 -22.40 50.83
CA MET A 25 -30.03 -21.88 50.08
C MET A 25 -29.44 -22.93 49.14
N THR A 26 -29.38 -24.19 49.56
CA THR A 26 -28.89 -25.30 48.72
C THR A 26 -29.81 -25.55 47.52
N ILE A 27 -31.12 -25.52 47.74
CA ILE A 27 -32.11 -25.67 46.66
C ILE A 27 -32.01 -24.49 45.68
N ALA A 28 -31.99 -23.26 46.19
CA ALA A 28 -31.88 -22.06 45.35
C ALA A 28 -30.60 -22.07 44.52
N PHE A 29 -29.46 -22.41 45.13
CA PHE A 29 -28.18 -22.51 44.43
C PHE A 29 -28.15 -23.65 43.39
N SER A 30 -28.78 -24.80 43.70
CA SER A 30 -28.91 -25.90 42.75
C SER A 30 -29.76 -25.50 41.54
N TYR A 31 -30.83 -24.74 41.76
CA TYR A 31 -31.68 -24.22 40.70
C TYR A 31 -30.93 -23.23 39.81
N THR A 32 -30.14 -22.31 40.38
CA THR A 32 -29.36 -21.34 39.59
C THR A 32 -28.27 -22.03 38.77
N ILE A 33 -27.61 -23.05 39.32
CA ILE A 33 -26.64 -23.86 38.55
C ILE A 33 -27.34 -24.57 37.39
N TYR A 34 -28.50 -25.19 37.65
CA TYR A 34 -29.26 -25.90 36.61
C TYR A 34 -29.66 -24.97 35.46
N ASP A 35 -30.21 -23.79 35.77
CA ASP A 35 -30.63 -22.82 34.75
C ASP A 35 -29.45 -22.32 33.92
N PHE A 36 -28.30 -22.06 34.57
CA PHE A 36 -27.06 -21.69 33.88
C PHE A 36 -26.58 -22.80 32.92
N GLN A 37 -26.59 -24.06 33.34
CA GLN A 37 -26.22 -25.20 32.51
C GLN A 37 -27.15 -25.35 31.29
N VAL A 38 -28.46 -25.19 31.49
CA VAL A 38 -29.45 -25.23 30.40
C VAL A 38 -29.23 -24.06 29.42
N GLY A 39 -28.91 -22.86 29.93
CA GLY A 39 -28.59 -21.70 29.11
C GLY A 39 -27.38 -21.93 28.19
N ILE A 40 -26.27 -22.44 28.74
CA ILE A 40 -25.08 -22.79 27.94
C ILE A 40 -25.42 -23.83 26.88
N LYS A 41 -26.15 -24.89 27.25
CA LYS A 41 -26.51 -25.96 26.31
C LYS A 41 -27.29 -25.42 25.12
N ARG A 42 -28.26 -24.52 25.34
CA ARG A 42 -29.05 -23.90 24.26
C ARG A 42 -28.19 -23.05 23.31
N THR A 43 -27.25 -22.27 23.85
CA THR A 43 -26.34 -21.46 23.02
C THR A 43 -25.43 -22.34 22.18
N VAL A 44 -24.82 -23.36 22.79
CA VAL A 44 -23.95 -24.31 22.07
C VAL A 44 -24.73 -25.06 20.99
N GLU A 45 -25.94 -25.53 21.26
CA GLU A 45 -26.79 -26.20 20.26
C GLU A 45 -27.16 -25.27 19.10
N LYS A 46 -27.43 -23.97 19.38
CA LYS A 46 -27.71 -22.99 18.34
C LYS A 46 -26.50 -22.78 17.43
N ASP A 47 -25.32 -22.59 18.00
CA ASP A 47 -24.08 -22.38 17.24
C ASP A 47 -23.69 -23.64 16.46
N LEU A 48 -23.85 -24.82 17.06
CA LEU A 48 -23.62 -26.10 16.39
C LEU A 48 -24.57 -26.30 15.19
N ASN A 49 -25.84 -25.92 15.32
CA ASN A 49 -26.81 -26.00 14.23
C ASN A 49 -26.52 -24.99 13.11
N LEU A 50 -26.04 -23.79 13.44
CA LEU A 50 -25.60 -22.80 12.46
C LEU A 50 -24.39 -23.33 11.67
N LEU A 51 -23.37 -23.84 12.38
CA LEU A 51 -22.19 -24.43 11.76
C LEU A 51 -22.56 -25.65 10.91
N ARG A 52 -23.44 -26.53 11.39
CA ARG A 52 -23.90 -27.69 10.61
C ARG A 52 -24.61 -27.24 9.32
N SER A 53 -25.40 -26.16 9.36
CA SER A 53 -26.05 -25.59 8.19
C SER A 53 -25.01 -25.06 7.18
N GLU A 54 -24.04 -24.27 7.64
CA GLU A 54 -22.96 -23.74 6.78
C GLU A 54 -22.10 -24.86 6.18
N VAL A 55 -21.75 -25.86 6.97
CA VAL A 55 -20.98 -27.03 6.51
C VAL A 55 -21.80 -27.85 5.51
N THR A 56 -23.09 -28.09 5.76
CA THR A 56 -23.95 -28.83 4.81
C THR A 56 -24.05 -28.08 3.49
N LYS A 57 -24.23 -26.75 3.53
CA LYS A 57 -24.23 -25.89 2.34
C LYS A 57 -22.90 -25.96 1.59
N ALA A 58 -21.77 -25.94 2.32
CA ALA A 58 -20.44 -26.08 1.72
C ALA A 58 -20.23 -27.47 1.10
N ILE A 59 -20.72 -28.53 1.75
CA ILE A 59 -20.65 -29.91 1.24
C ILE A 59 -21.50 -30.06 -0.02
N GLU A 60 -22.73 -29.53 -0.04
CA GLU A 60 -23.60 -29.50 -1.23
C GLU A 60 -22.94 -28.76 -2.40
N LEU A 61 -22.27 -27.64 -2.13
CA LEU A 61 -21.48 -26.90 -3.12
C LEU A 61 -20.24 -27.67 -3.61
N SER A 62 -19.73 -28.60 -2.81
CA SER A 62 -18.54 -29.42 -3.11
C SER A 62 -18.86 -30.82 -3.65
N SER A 63 -20.15 -31.17 -3.78
CA SER A 63 -20.56 -32.49 -4.25
C SER A 63 -19.99 -32.73 -5.66
N PRO A 64 -19.34 -33.89 -5.93
CA PRO A 64 -18.64 -34.16 -7.17
C PRO A 64 -19.55 -34.21 -8.41
N ASP A 65 -20.86 -34.35 -8.21
CA ASP A 65 -21.86 -34.26 -9.29
C ASP A 65 -22.15 -32.80 -9.70
N ASN A 66 -21.60 -31.84 -8.97
CA ASN A 66 -21.75 -30.39 -9.12
C ASN A 66 -20.40 -29.66 -8.98
N ASN A 67 -19.29 -30.27 -9.44
CA ASN A 67 -17.94 -29.68 -9.48
C ASN A 67 -17.84 -28.32 -10.21
N THR A 68 -18.90 -27.89 -10.89
CA THR A 68 -19.05 -26.53 -11.41
C THR A 68 -19.29 -25.51 -10.30
N GLY A 69 -19.98 -25.81 -9.20
CA GLY A 69 -20.41 -24.78 -8.23
C GLY A 69 -19.30 -24.11 -7.43
N LEU A 70 -18.37 -24.87 -6.84
CA LEU A 70 -17.27 -24.31 -6.05
C LEU A 70 -16.16 -23.76 -6.95
N SER A 71 -15.89 -24.41 -8.09
CA SER A 71 -14.98 -23.88 -9.09
C SER A 71 -15.55 -22.59 -9.68
N ASP A 72 -16.83 -22.52 -10.05
CA ASP A 72 -17.49 -21.31 -10.56
C ASP A 72 -17.56 -20.20 -9.51
N PHE A 73 -17.79 -20.50 -8.23
CA PHE A 73 -17.78 -19.48 -7.17
C PHE A 73 -16.39 -18.84 -7.01
N LEU A 74 -15.34 -19.67 -6.91
CA LEU A 74 -13.97 -19.17 -6.85
C LEU A 74 -13.55 -18.50 -8.17
N THR A 75 -14.06 -18.99 -9.30
CA THR A 75 -13.79 -18.40 -10.63
C THR A 75 -14.47 -17.05 -10.78
N GLN A 76 -15.71 -16.87 -10.28
CA GLN A 76 -16.43 -15.60 -10.26
C GLN A 76 -15.79 -14.56 -9.36
N GLN A 77 -15.24 -15.00 -8.22
CA GLN A 77 -14.65 -14.07 -7.24
C GLN A 77 -13.39 -13.36 -7.78
N PHE A 78 -12.75 -13.90 -8.81
CA PHE A 78 -11.53 -13.34 -9.38
C PHE A 78 -11.70 -12.77 -10.79
N ILE A 79 -12.91 -12.67 -11.35
CA ILE A 79 -13.11 -12.04 -12.67
C ILE A 79 -12.53 -10.61 -12.65
N GLY A 80 -11.67 -10.29 -13.62
CA GLY A 80 -10.93 -9.03 -13.70
C GLY A 80 -9.67 -8.96 -12.81
N ALA A 81 -9.33 -10.01 -12.06
CA ALA A 81 -8.08 -10.06 -11.33
C ALA A 81 -6.90 -10.17 -12.30
N ILE A 82 -5.82 -9.45 -12.01
CA ILE A 82 -4.59 -9.44 -12.80
C ILE A 82 -3.46 -10.04 -11.97
N ILE A 83 -2.83 -11.11 -12.48
CA ILE A 83 -1.78 -11.86 -11.77
C ILE A 83 -0.59 -12.08 -12.70
N ALA A 84 0.62 -12.06 -12.13
CA ALA A 84 1.86 -12.38 -12.83
C ALA A 84 2.12 -13.89 -12.84
N PHE A 85 2.53 -14.40 -13.99
CA PHE A 85 2.86 -15.80 -14.24
C PHE A 85 4.29 -15.92 -14.76
N ASN A 86 5.03 -16.90 -14.24
CA ASN A 86 6.33 -17.29 -14.77
C ASN A 86 6.16 -18.27 -15.95
N GLY A 87 5.65 -17.77 -17.07
CA GLY A 87 5.37 -18.56 -18.26
C GLY A 87 5.16 -17.68 -19.49
N THR A 88 5.03 -18.31 -20.66
CA THR A 88 4.86 -17.61 -21.94
C THR A 88 3.41 -17.59 -22.45
N ARG A 89 2.47 -18.21 -21.71
CA ARG A 89 1.04 -18.28 -22.04
C ARG A 89 0.20 -18.20 -20.77
N CYS A 90 -0.98 -17.59 -20.88
CA CYS A 90 -1.93 -17.58 -19.78
C CYS A 90 -2.60 -18.94 -19.58
N PRO A 91 -2.93 -19.31 -18.33
CA PRO A 91 -3.72 -20.52 -18.05
C PRO A 91 -5.11 -20.46 -18.70
N SER A 92 -5.78 -21.61 -18.79
CA SER A 92 -7.16 -21.67 -19.29
C SER A 92 -8.10 -20.78 -18.46
N GLY A 93 -8.99 -20.05 -19.15
CA GLY A 93 -9.89 -19.07 -18.52
C GLY A 93 -9.21 -17.77 -18.09
N TRP A 94 -8.02 -17.48 -18.60
CA TRP A 94 -7.32 -16.20 -18.44
C TRP A 94 -6.92 -15.66 -19.82
N GLN A 95 -6.80 -14.35 -19.94
CA GLN A 95 -6.29 -13.67 -21.13
C GLN A 95 -5.06 -12.83 -20.80
N GLU A 96 -4.20 -12.54 -21.78
CA GLU A 96 -3.04 -11.68 -21.56
C GLU A 96 -3.49 -10.24 -21.25
N TYR A 97 -2.95 -9.68 -20.17
CA TYR A 97 -3.21 -8.29 -19.80
C TYR A 97 -2.25 -7.36 -20.56
N LYS A 98 -2.60 -7.08 -21.82
CA LYS A 98 -1.81 -6.27 -22.77
C LYS A 98 -1.31 -4.92 -22.22
N PRO A 99 -2.04 -4.18 -21.37
CA PRO A 99 -1.53 -2.93 -20.81
C PRO A 99 -0.22 -3.10 -20.03
N ALA A 100 0.08 -4.27 -19.48
CA ALA A 100 1.31 -4.52 -18.72
C ALA A 100 2.55 -4.81 -19.59
N TYR A 101 2.42 -4.96 -20.91
CA TYR A 101 3.57 -5.31 -21.77
C TYR A 101 4.69 -4.28 -21.69
N GLY A 102 5.84 -4.71 -21.15
CA GLY A 102 7.03 -3.87 -20.98
C GLY A 102 6.84 -2.70 -20.01
N ARG A 103 5.80 -2.72 -19.17
CA ARG A 103 5.48 -1.63 -18.24
C ARG A 103 5.57 -2.09 -16.80
N PHE A 104 5.93 -1.17 -15.92
CA PHE A 104 5.80 -1.38 -14.48
C PHE A 104 4.35 -1.26 -14.03
N ILE A 105 3.99 -2.05 -13.01
CA ILE A 105 2.68 -1.99 -12.36
C ILE A 105 2.79 -1.13 -11.11
N ARG A 106 1.84 -0.22 -10.94
CA ARG A 106 1.71 0.67 -9.79
C ARG A 106 0.31 0.50 -9.18
N GLY A 107 0.24 0.54 -7.86
CA GLY A 107 -1.03 0.60 -7.14
C GLY A 107 -1.72 1.96 -7.28
N ILE A 108 -3.05 1.97 -7.18
CA ILE A 108 -3.82 3.21 -7.17
C ILE A 108 -3.59 3.92 -5.84
N ASP A 109 -3.16 5.18 -5.89
CA ASP A 109 -2.95 6.00 -4.69
C ASP A 109 -4.28 6.54 -4.16
N ASN A 110 -5.00 5.70 -3.40
CA ASN A 110 -6.26 6.04 -2.72
C ASN A 110 -6.04 6.59 -1.30
N GLY A 111 -4.79 6.88 -0.92
CA GLY A 111 -4.43 7.29 0.43
C GLY A 111 -4.70 8.77 0.73
N ILE A 112 -4.80 9.10 2.02
CA ILE A 112 -4.85 10.49 2.49
C ILE A 112 -3.52 11.22 2.18
N LYS A 113 -2.41 10.49 2.22
CA LYS A 113 -1.09 10.99 1.80
C LYS A 113 -0.93 10.72 0.31
N LYS A 114 -0.91 11.77 -0.49
CA LYS A 114 -0.64 11.72 -1.94
C LYS A 114 0.83 11.38 -2.17
N VAL A 115 1.13 10.09 -2.32
CA VAL A 115 2.46 9.61 -2.73
C VAL A 115 2.63 9.88 -4.23
N ASP A 116 1.54 9.80 -4.97
CA ASP A 116 1.52 10.14 -6.37
C ASP A 116 1.31 11.65 -6.60
N PRO A 117 2.24 12.36 -7.26
CA PRO A 117 2.12 13.79 -7.50
C PRO A 117 0.93 14.15 -8.41
N ASP A 118 0.52 13.28 -9.32
CA ASP A 118 -0.63 13.54 -10.21
C ASP A 118 -1.97 13.12 -9.56
N GLY A 119 -1.92 12.53 -8.36
CA GLY A 119 -3.09 12.15 -7.58
C GLY A 119 -3.75 10.82 -7.97
N ILE A 120 -5.05 10.73 -7.74
CA ILE A 120 -5.83 9.49 -7.91
C ILE A 120 -6.00 9.18 -9.40
N ARG A 121 -5.48 8.02 -9.83
CA ARG A 121 -5.67 7.53 -11.19
C ARG A 121 -6.71 6.42 -11.26
N LYS A 122 -7.30 6.25 -12.45
CA LYS A 122 -8.23 5.17 -12.73
C LYS A 122 -7.48 3.85 -12.96
N PRO A 123 -8.06 2.68 -12.61
CA PRO A 123 -7.52 1.39 -13.03
C PRO A 123 -7.24 1.37 -14.53
N GLY A 124 -6.06 0.86 -14.93
CA GLY A 124 -5.66 0.75 -16.33
C GLY A 124 -5.08 2.02 -16.98
N SER A 125 -4.97 3.14 -16.25
CA SER A 125 -4.32 4.34 -16.79
C SER A 125 -2.83 4.09 -17.08
N ILE A 126 -2.37 4.45 -18.28
CA ILE A 126 -0.95 4.37 -18.67
C ILE A 126 -0.26 5.68 -18.30
N GLN A 127 1.00 5.57 -17.87
CA GLN A 127 1.87 6.70 -17.60
C GLN A 127 3.06 6.69 -18.54
N ASP A 128 3.45 7.87 -19.01
CA ASP A 128 4.68 8.03 -19.76
C ASP A 128 5.90 7.86 -18.85
N SER A 129 7.02 7.44 -19.46
CA SER A 129 8.30 7.35 -18.76
C SER A 129 8.72 8.73 -18.27
N ALA A 130 9.07 8.82 -16.99
CA ALA A 130 9.57 10.05 -16.39
C ALA A 130 10.73 9.74 -15.44
N THR A 131 11.76 10.58 -15.49
CA THR A 131 12.85 10.59 -14.52
C THR A 131 12.73 11.84 -13.67
N ALA A 132 12.82 11.69 -12.36
CA ALA A 132 12.79 12.85 -11.46
C ALA A 132 13.97 13.79 -11.76
N LEU A 133 13.74 15.10 -11.67
CA LEU A 133 14.81 16.07 -11.73
C LEU A 133 15.80 15.83 -10.57
N PRO A 134 17.12 16.03 -10.78
CA PRO A 134 18.10 15.97 -9.71
C PRO A 134 17.72 16.91 -8.55
N GLN A 135 17.79 16.41 -7.31
CA GLN A 135 17.47 17.22 -6.11
C GLN A 135 18.52 18.27 -5.77
N LYS A 136 19.73 18.13 -6.31
CA LYS A 136 20.84 19.08 -6.18
C LYS A 136 21.19 19.60 -7.56
N GLY A 137 21.75 20.81 -7.61
CA GLY A 137 22.27 21.38 -8.86
C GLY A 137 23.15 20.38 -9.59
N PHE A 138 22.87 20.18 -10.87
CA PHE A 138 23.67 19.31 -11.71
C PHE A 138 24.93 20.07 -12.12
N SER A 139 26.04 19.80 -11.43
CA SER A 139 27.36 20.33 -11.81
C SER A 139 28.10 19.31 -12.65
N GLY A 140 28.70 19.77 -13.76
CA GLY A 140 29.53 18.97 -14.63
C GLY A 140 30.87 19.67 -14.86
N PHE A 141 31.90 18.89 -15.15
CA PHE A 141 33.19 19.39 -15.60
C PHE A 141 33.30 19.14 -17.10
N THR A 142 33.56 20.19 -17.88
CA THR A 142 33.91 20.03 -19.29
C THR A 142 35.42 19.91 -19.40
N THR A 143 35.92 18.96 -20.20
CA THR A 143 37.36 18.83 -20.47
C THR A 143 37.88 19.91 -21.40
N THR A 144 36.98 20.67 -22.02
CA THR A 144 37.28 21.83 -22.84
C THR A 144 36.71 23.06 -22.17
N ASN A 145 37.52 24.12 -22.07
CA ASN A 145 37.02 25.45 -21.77
C ASN A 145 36.05 25.80 -22.90
N GLY A 146 34.75 25.89 -22.59
CA GLY A 146 33.73 26.17 -23.61
C GLY A 146 34.15 27.36 -24.46
N ARG A 147 34.26 27.17 -25.78
CA ARG A 147 34.67 28.24 -26.71
C ARG A 147 33.60 29.32 -26.68
N HIS A 148 33.94 30.48 -26.16
CA HIS A 148 33.13 31.68 -26.30
C HIS A 148 33.99 32.83 -26.82
N ILE A 149 33.34 33.78 -27.47
CA ILE A 149 33.97 34.94 -28.08
C ILE A 149 33.35 36.17 -27.44
N HIS A 150 34.19 37.02 -26.85
CA HIS A 150 33.77 38.37 -26.50
C HIS A 150 33.80 39.19 -27.78
N ASN A 151 32.62 39.55 -28.28
CA ASN A 151 32.55 40.58 -29.31
C ASN A 151 32.92 41.91 -28.64
N ASN A 152 34.11 42.43 -28.94
CA ASN A 152 34.50 43.81 -28.62
C ASN A 152 33.71 44.80 -29.51
N ALA A 153 32.39 44.68 -29.57
CA ALA A 153 31.50 45.49 -30.40
C ALA A 153 31.32 46.93 -29.86
N GLY A 154 32.32 47.46 -29.14
CA GLY A 154 32.25 48.77 -28.48
C GLY A 154 33.50 49.64 -28.63
N GLN A 155 34.57 49.20 -29.29
CA GLN A 155 35.68 50.10 -29.63
C GLN A 155 35.60 50.52 -31.09
N THR A 156 34.58 51.33 -31.42
CA THR A 156 34.70 52.25 -32.54
C THR A 156 35.78 53.27 -32.18
N GLY A 157 37.03 52.96 -32.52
CA GLY A 157 38.10 53.94 -32.49
C GLY A 157 37.70 55.10 -33.41
N ILE A 158 37.31 56.22 -32.81
CA ILE A 158 37.05 57.47 -33.55
C ILE A 158 38.38 57.88 -34.17
N ARG A 159 38.53 57.68 -35.49
CA ARG A 159 39.66 58.23 -36.24
C ARG A 159 39.45 59.73 -36.37
N THR A 160 40.16 60.50 -35.55
CA THR A 160 40.26 61.95 -35.75
C THR A 160 41.11 62.23 -37.01
N LYS A 161 40.69 63.23 -37.80
CA LYS A 161 41.23 63.59 -39.12
C LYS A 161 42.67 64.14 -39.09
N TYR A 162 43.24 64.37 -37.91
CA TYR A 162 44.58 64.89 -37.73
C TYR A 162 45.37 63.90 -36.87
N GLY A 163 46.43 63.36 -37.47
CA GLY A 163 47.14 62.16 -37.02
C GLY A 163 47.83 62.26 -35.67
N ASN A 164 48.37 61.10 -35.29
CA ASN A 164 48.97 60.70 -34.02
C ASN A 164 48.00 60.50 -32.88
N ASN A 165 47.52 59.25 -32.78
CA ASN A 165 47.58 58.57 -31.51
C ASN A 165 48.35 57.26 -31.73
N ASP A 166 49.52 57.17 -31.11
CA ASP A 166 50.16 55.91 -30.79
C ASP A 166 49.23 55.21 -29.78
N ASN A 167 48.12 54.66 -30.28
CA ASN A 167 47.28 53.75 -29.52
C ASN A 167 48.07 52.45 -29.43
N ARG A 168 49.06 52.41 -28.53
CA ARG A 168 49.30 51.21 -27.76
C ARG A 168 48.01 50.96 -27.01
N GLU A 169 47.05 50.33 -27.67
CA GLU A 169 45.94 49.68 -27.02
C GLU A 169 46.60 48.68 -26.08
N SER A 170 46.75 49.09 -24.82
CA SER A 170 46.92 48.17 -23.73
C SER A 170 45.67 47.32 -23.78
N ARG A 171 45.78 46.19 -24.49
CA ARG A 171 44.90 45.04 -24.34
C ARG A 171 45.16 44.53 -22.92
N GLY A 172 44.67 45.28 -21.94
CA GLY A 172 44.58 44.80 -20.58
C GLY A 172 43.84 43.47 -20.63
N PRO A 173 44.22 42.50 -19.79
CA PRO A 173 43.43 41.28 -19.67
C PRO A 173 41.97 41.70 -19.47
N THR A 174 41.06 41.12 -20.24
CA THR A 174 39.65 41.19 -19.90
C THR A 174 39.55 40.70 -18.46
N GLU A 175 38.90 41.48 -17.58
CA GLU A 175 38.61 41.05 -16.21
C GLU A 175 38.07 39.61 -16.24
N PRO A 176 38.36 38.78 -15.21
CA PRO A 176 37.84 37.42 -15.14
C PRO A 176 36.37 37.45 -15.54
N ALA A 177 35.99 36.66 -16.55
CA ALA A 177 34.62 36.65 -17.05
C ALA A 177 33.69 36.56 -15.84
N GLY A 178 32.91 37.62 -15.61
CA GLY A 178 32.03 37.71 -14.44
C GLY A 178 31.11 36.51 -14.34
N GLU A 179 30.39 36.37 -13.23
CA GLU A 179 29.50 35.23 -13.03
C GLU A 179 28.49 35.10 -14.18
N HIS A 180 28.62 34.03 -14.98
CA HIS A 180 27.74 33.75 -16.11
C HIS A 180 27.51 32.24 -16.21
N ASN A 181 26.35 31.87 -16.77
CA ASN A 181 25.92 30.48 -16.86
C ASN A 181 26.14 29.95 -18.28
N HIS A 182 26.67 28.73 -18.38
CA HIS A 182 26.68 27.97 -19.62
C HIS A 182 25.52 26.98 -19.62
N SER A 183 24.75 26.93 -20.70
CA SER A 183 23.88 25.79 -20.97
C SER A 183 24.73 24.69 -21.59
N VAL A 184 24.95 23.60 -20.85
CA VAL A 184 25.53 22.37 -21.41
C VAL A 184 24.41 21.54 -22.00
N THR A 185 24.52 21.19 -23.28
CA THR A 185 23.65 20.19 -23.90
C THR A 185 24.39 18.85 -23.88
N ILE A 186 23.77 17.83 -23.30
CA ILE A 186 24.26 16.46 -23.41
C ILE A 186 23.69 15.91 -24.73
N ASP A 187 24.50 15.87 -25.78
CA ASP A 187 24.15 15.41 -27.13
C ASP A 187 24.41 13.90 -27.35
N GLY A 188 24.86 13.20 -26.30
CA GLY A 188 25.05 11.77 -26.28
C GLY A 188 25.40 11.25 -24.88
N GLY A 189 25.13 9.96 -24.65
CA GLY A 189 25.35 9.29 -23.37
C GLY A 189 24.05 8.81 -22.72
N GLY A 190 24.13 7.66 -22.04
CA GLY A 190 22.98 6.95 -21.46
C GLY A 190 22.33 5.94 -22.41
N ASP A 191 21.47 5.09 -21.85
CA ASP A 191 20.69 4.10 -22.60
C ASP A 191 19.37 4.70 -23.10
N ILE A 192 18.70 4.04 -24.05
CA ILE A 192 17.39 4.44 -24.59
C ILE A 192 16.25 4.42 -23.54
N GLU A 193 16.48 3.77 -22.40
CA GLU A 193 15.48 3.62 -21.33
C GLU A 193 16.14 3.77 -19.94
N THR A 194 15.48 4.53 -19.06
CA THR A 194 15.81 4.55 -17.63
C THR A 194 14.93 3.55 -16.87
N ARG A 195 15.53 2.51 -16.29
CA ARG A 195 14.82 1.49 -15.51
C ARG A 195 15.68 0.93 -14.37
N PRO A 196 15.10 0.58 -13.21
CA PRO A 196 15.79 -0.24 -12.22
C PRO A 196 15.98 -1.67 -12.73
N THR A 197 16.88 -2.43 -12.10
CA THR A 197 16.99 -3.88 -12.30
C THR A 197 15.63 -4.53 -12.06
N ASN A 198 15.19 -5.35 -13.01
CA ASN A 198 13.86 -5.96 -12.99
C ASN A 198 13.87 -7.38 -13.57
N VAL A 199 12.73 -8.07 -13.42
CA VAL A 199 12.44 -9.38 -13.99
C VAL A 199 11.16 -9.28 -14.82
N ALA A 200 11.17 -9.85 -16.02
CA ALA A 200 9.99 -9.90 -16.89
C ALA A 200 9.12 -11.12 -16.56
N LEU A 201 7.82 -10.88 -16.34
CA LEU A 201 6.80 -11.91 -16.13
C LEU A 201 5.60 -11.62 -17.03
N LEU A 202 4.82 -12.67 -17.34
CA LEU A 202 3.58 -12.53 -18.10
C LEU A 202 2.44 -12.13 -17.16
N TYR A 203 1.73 -11.05 -17.46
CA TYR A 203 0.53 -10.69 -16.72
C TYR A 203 -0.72 -11.20 -17.43
N CYS A 204 -1.59 -11.86 -16.69
CA CYS A 204 -2.86 -12.37 -17.18
C CYS A 204 -4.02 -11.82 -16.37
N GLU A 205 -5.13 -11.57 -17.04
CA GLU A 205 -6.42 -11.16 -16.48
C GLU A 205 -7.40 -12.33 -16.51
N LYS A 206 -8.13 -12.53 -15.42
CA LYS A 206 -9.14 -13.58 -15.31
C LYS A 206 -10.40 -13.16 -16.08
N LEU A 207 -10.83 -14.02 -17.00
CA LEU A 207 -12.09 -13.89 -17.74
C LEU A 207 -13.31 -14.25 -16.88
#